data_AF-A0A7X9HTG2-F1
#
_entry.id   AF-A0A7X9HTG2-F1
#
_cell.length_a   1.000
_cell.length_b   1.000
_cell.length_c   1.000
_cell.angle_alpha   90.00
_cell.angle_beta   90.00
_cell.angle_gamma   90.00
#
_symmetry.space_group_name_H-M   'P 1'
#
loop_
_entity.id
_entity.type
_entity.pdbx_description
1 polymer ?
#
loop_
_entity_poly.entity_id
_entity_poly.type
_entity_poly.pdbx_seq_one_letter_code
_entity_poly.pdbx_strand_id
1 'polypeptide(L)'
;MNVWKDTPATWHRIADIGAMTVLVDEDVFLTAQGLPLTWDEKAGALRFMAELSAGESADLILSFGKGRPFNFDIEQEKECARVFWERELSRINKLPEGITQNPDHLRMVQNLAIQIMQCFCYHVEKDYLILRQGGMQRLIWPWEAIPGLEALGRIGDFSDYIEPVLSMYFHALQAPDGEILPAGEGWACITASVLYSFARYCMDAKQSFFSRFRDEAMAAFDWIKRTRSLTNNMEGWIAGLFPPKRANDWSQELQGW
;
A
#
# COMPACT_ATOMS: atom_id res chain seq x y z
N MET A 1 -19.98 22.11 12.01
CA MET A 1 -18.83 22.91 12.47
C MET A 1 -17.84 22.94 11.31
N ASN A 2 -17.61 24.10 10.70
CA ASN A 2 -16.73 24.22 9.53
C ASN A 2 -15.28 24.31 10.02
N VAL A 3 -14.66 23.16 10.25
CA VAL A 3 -13.32 23.04 10.86
C VAL A 3 -12.28 23.96 10.19
N TRP A 4 -12.38 24.17 8.87
CA TRP A 4 -11.49 25.04 8.09
C TRP A 4 -11.64 26.56 8.32
N LYS A 5 -12.76 27.03 8.90
CA LYS A 5 -12.99 28.47 9.10
C LYS A 5 -12.39 29.00 10.40
N ASP A 6 -12.20 28.11 11.38
CA ASP A 6 -11.77 28.46 12.73
C ASP A 6 -10.34 27.97 13.03
N THR A 7 -9.70 27.27 12.08
CA THR A 7 -8.31 26.81 12.22
C THR A 7 -7.36 27.98 11.90
N PRO A 8 -6.39 28.31 12.78
CA PRO A 8 -5.38 29.33 12.48
C PRO A 8 -4.61 28.97 11.21
N ALA A 9 -4.32 29.98 10.39
CA ALA A 9 -3.44 29.80 9.26
C ALA A 9 -1.99 29.60 9.75
N THR A 10 -1.45 28.40 9.50
CA THR A 10 -0.09 28.01 9.87
C THR A 10 0.90 28.14 8.70
N TRP A 11 0.40 28.38 7.49
CA TRP A 11 1.21 28.54 6.29
C TRP A 11 1.85 29.92 6.20
N HIS A 12 3.12 29.95 5.82
CA HIS A 12 3.88 31.17 5.62
C HIS A 12 4.54 31.17 4.24
N ARG A 13 4.47 32.30 3.53
CA ARG A 13 5.28 32.50 2.32
C ARG A 13 6.71 32.82 2.73
N ILE A 14 7.67 32.02 2.25
CA ILE A 14 9.09 32.20 2.64
C ILE A 14 9.98 32.73 1.53
N ALA A 15 9.70 32.38 0.27
CA ALA A 15 10.55 32.76 -0.85
C ALA A 15 9.84 32.47 -2.19
N ASP A 16 10.39 33.05 -3.25
CA ASP A 16 10.20 32.53 -4.60
C ASP A 16 11.45 31.73 -4.99
N ILE A 17 11.26 30.53 -5.55
CA ILE A 17 12.34 29.71 -6.13
C ILE A 17 12.12 29.71 -7.63
N GLY A 18 12.96 30.41 -8.40
CA GLY A 18 12.72 30.61 -9.82
C GLY A 18 11.40 31.38 -10.05
N ALA A 19 10.47 30.78 -10.78
CA ALA A 19 9.13 31.34 -11.04
C ALA A 19 8.03 30.82 -10.07
N MET A 20 8.39 30.01 -9.07
CA MET A 20 7.44 29.45 -8.10
C MET A 20 7.35 30.28 -6.84
N THR A 21 6.13 30.49 -6.36
CA THR A 21 5.88 30.92 -4.98
C THR A 21 5.93 29.71 -4.05
N VAL A 22 6.68 29.83 -2.95
CA VAL A 22 6.83 28.77 -1.95
C VAL A 22 6.14 29.16 -0.65
N LEU A 23 5.23 28.30 -0.21
CA LEU A 23 4.59 28.33 1.10
C LEU A 23 5.11 27.17 1.95
N VAL A 24 5.30 27.39 3.24
CA VAL A 24 5.72 26.35 4.20
C VAL A 24 4.85 26.37 5.44
N ASP A 25 4.72 25.20 6.05
CA ASP A 25 4.13 24.99 7.37
C ASP A 25 4.97 23.90 8.05
N GLU A 26 5.62 24.23 9.16
CA GLU A 26 6.59 23.37 9.83
C GLU A 26 7.62 22.73 8.87
N ASP A 27 7.49 21.42 8.62
CA ASP A 27 8.36 20.64 7.75
C ASP A 27 7.70 20.29 6.40
N VAL A 28 6.53 20.83 6.08
CA VAL A 28 5.88 20.66 4.78
C VAL A 28 5.93 21.95 3.95
N PHE A 29 5.87 21.80 2.64
CA PHE A 29 5.86 22.93 1.70
C PHE A 29 4.89 22.71 0.55
N LEU A 30 4.47 23.82 -0.04
CA LEU A 30 3.69 23.92 -1.27
C LEU A 30 4.41 24.86 -2.22
N THR A 31 4.65 24.42 -3.46
CA THR A 31 5.08 25.31 -4.54
C THR A 31 3.91 25.58 -5.48
N ALA A 32 3.76 26.83 -5.92
CA ALA A 32 2.74 27.21 -6.88
C ALA A 32 3.34 28.03 -8.02
N GLN A 33 2.96 27.73 -9.27
CA GLN A 33 3.42 28.44 -10.47
C GLN A 33 2.39 28.41 -11.60
N GLY A 34 2.62 29.23 -12.62
CA GLY A 34 1.83 29.27 -13.86
C GLY A 34 0.85 30.44 -13.94
N LEU A 35 0.40 30.97 -12.80
CA LEU A 35 -0.47 32.14 -12.73
C LEU A 35 0.10 33.25 -11.85
N PRO A 36 -0.41 34.49 -11.97
CA PRO A 36 -0.19 35.51 -10.96
C PRO A 36 -0.75 35.06 -9.61
N LEU A 37 0.14 34.99 -8.61
CA LEU A 37 -0.18 34.53 -7.26
C LEU A 37 -0.08 35.68 -6.27
N THR A 38 -1.00 35.72 -5.32
CA THR A 38 -1.01 36.66 -4.19
C THR A 38 -1.28 35.90 -2.90
N TRP A 39 -0.55 36.23 -1.84
CA TRP A 39 -0.77 35.66 -0.52
C TRP A 39 -1.69 36.59 0.28
N ASP A 40 -2.80 36.05 0.78
CA ASP A 40 -3.69 36.77 1.69
C ASP A 40 -3.36 36.41 3.13
N GLU A 41 -2.59 37.27 3.80
CA GLU A 41 -2.18 37.11 5.21
C GLU A 41 -3.37 37.00 6.16
N LYS A 42 -4.50 37.65 5.85
CA LYS A 42 -5.68 37.67 6.73
C LYS A 42 -6.48 36.38 6.61
N ALA A 43 -6.59 35.85 5.41
CA ALA A 43 -7.26 34.57 5.16
C ALA A 43 -6.33 33.37 5.35
N GLY A 44 -5.01 33.58 5.37
CA GLY A 44 -4.03 32.50 5.36
C GLY A 44 -4.09 31.65 4.11
N ALA A 45 -4.32 32.27 2.96
CA ALA A 45 -4.65 31.57 1.74
C ALA A 45 -3.87 32.09 0.54
N LEU A 46 -3.45 31.17 -0.32
CA LEU A 46 -2.93 31.50 -1.64
C LEU A 46 -4.10 31.84 -2.56
N ARG A 47 -4.05 33.03 -3.15
CA ARG A 47 -5.03 33.52 -4.12
C ARG A 47 -4.38 33.61 -5.50
N PHE A 48 -5.14 33.23 -6.51
CA PHE A 48 -4.76 33.39 -7.92
C PHE A 48 -5.94 34.01 -8.67
N MET A 49 -5.63 34.76 -9.73
CA MET A 49 -6.62 35.36 -10.62
C MET A 49 -6.18 35.14 -12.06
N ALA A 50 -7.09 34.66 -12.90
CA ALA A 50 -6.90 34.51 -14.32
C ALA A 50 -8.09 35.16 -15.03
N GLU A 51 -7.82 36.12 -15.92
CA GLU A 51 -8.80 36.65 -16.86
C GLU A 51 -8.64 35.87 -18.17
N LEU A 52 -9.68 35.14 -18.59
CA LEU A 52 -9.66 34.29 -19.78
C LEU A 52 -10.71 34.74 -20.79
N SER A 53 -10.30 34.92 -22.04
CA SER A 53 -11.21 35.11 -23.17
C SER A 53 -11.84 33.79 -23.60
N ALA A 54 -12.86 33.86 -24.46
CA ALA A 54 -13.52 32.65 -24.98
C ALA A 54 -12.51 31.76 -25.72
N GLY A 55 -12.33 30.53 -25.22
CA GLY A 55 -11.41 29.54 -25.77
C GLY A 55 -9.99 29.56 -25.20
N GLU A 56 -9.68 30.47 -24.27
CA GLU A 56 -8.38 30.50 -23.59
C GLU A 56 -8.36 29.57 -22.36
N SER A 57 -7.16 29.13 -21.98
CA SER A 57 -6.92 28.30 -20.79
C SER A 57 -5.70 28.82 -20.04
N ALA A 58 -5.69 28.53 -18.73
CA ALA A 58 -4.66 28.94 -17.80
C ALA A 58 -4.34 27.75 -16.89
N ASP A 59 -3.06 27.48 -16.68
CA ASP A 59 -2.60 26.38 -15.86
C ASP A 59 -2.03 26.89 -14.52
N LEU A 60 -2.52 26.31 -13.44
CA LEU A 60 -1.94 26.44 -12.11
C LEU A 60 -1.32 25.10 -11.72
N ILE A 61 -0.01 25.09 -11.49
CA ILE A 61 0.72 23.90 -11.07
C ILE A 61 1.00 24.02 -9.58
N LEU A 62 0.53 23.04 -8.81
CA LEU A 62 0.74 22.93 -7.38
C LEU A 62 1.56 21.66 -7.09
N SER A 63 2.62 21.78 -6.29
CA SER A 63 3.36 20.62 -5.77
C SER A 63 3.41 20.68 -4.25
N PHE A 64 3.20 19.53 -3.61
CA PHE A 64 3.24 19.38 -2.16
C PHE A 64 4.41 18.49 -1.79
N GLY A 65 5.17 18.88 -0.77
CA GLY A 65 6.31 18.11 -0.32
C GLY A 65 6.59 18.25 1.16
N LYS A 66 7.54 17.44 1.63
CA LYS A 66 8.06 17.44 3.00
C LYS A 66 9.57 17.68 2.97
N GLY A 67 10.08 18.47 3.89
CA GLY A 67 11.48 18.86 4.01
C GLY A 67 11.80 20.15 3.27
N ARG A 68 12.92 20.17 2.56
CA ARG A 68 13.40 21.37 1.87
C ARG A 68 12.64 21.59 0.55
N PRO A 69 12.11 22.79 0.29
CA PRO A 69 11.51 23.11 -1.00
C PRO A 69 12.50 22.94 -2.15
N PHE A 70 11.99 22.48 -3.30
CA PHE A 70 12.78 22.28 -4.51
C PHE A 70 12.07 22.86 -5.73
N ASN A 71 12.82 22.99 -6.83
CA ASN A 71 12.28 23.43 -8.11
C ASN A 71 11.50 22.27 -8.75
N PHE A 72 10.17 22.39 -8.80
CA PHE A 72 9.29 21.36 -9.35
C PHE A 72 9.03 21.59 -10.85
N ASP A 73 9.39 20.62 -11.67
CA ASP A 73 9.13 20.60 -13.11
C ASP A 73 8.10 19.52 -13.44
N ILE A 74 6.89 19.95 -13.81
CA ILE A 74 5.77 19.03 -14.09
C ILE A 74 6.02 18.15 -15.31
N GLU A 75 6.74 18.64 -16.33
CA GLU A 75 6.97 17.88 -17.55
C GLU A 75 8.05 16.82 -17.31
N GLN A 76 9.08 17.15 -16.52
CA GLN A 76 10.03 16.17 -16.04
C GLN A 76 9.35 15.09 -15.18
N GLU A 77 8.47 15.47 -14.25
CA GLU A 77 7.75 14.51 -13.40
C GLU A 77 6.78 13.61 -14.19
N LYS A 78 6.08 14.16 -15.19
CA LYS A 78 5.25 13.36 -16.11
C LYS A 78 6.09 12.32 -16.85
N GLU A 79 7.26 12.72 -17.35
CA GLU A 79 8.16 11.81 -18.06
C GLU A 79 8.74 10.74 -17.12
N CYS A 80 9.16 11.12 -15.92
CA CYS A 80 9.61 10.17 -14.90
C CYS A 80 8.51 9.16 -14.54
N ALA A 81 7.26 9.61 -14.37
CA ALA A 81 6.12 8.75 -14.11
C ALA A 81 5.83 7.80 -15.29
N ARG A 82 5.88 8.30 -16.53
CA ARG A 82 5.70 7.48 -17.74
C ARG A 82 6.75 6.37 -17.82
N VAL A 83 8.04 6.74 -17.70
CA VAL A 83 9.16 5.79 -17.74
C VAL A 83 9.06 4.76 -16.62
N PHE A 84 8.68 5.19 -15.41
CA PHE A 84 8.45 4.28 -14.30
C PHE A 84 7.37 3.24 -14.62
N TRP A 85 6.18 3.68 -15.07
CA TRP A 85 5.09 2.75 -15.35
C TRP A 85 5.35 1.86 -16.55
N GLU A 86 6.01 2.36 -17.60
CA GLU A 86 6.44 1.52 -18.72
C GLU A 86 7.39 0.41 -18.27
N ARG A 87 8.35 0.74 -17.40
CA ARG A 87 9.24 -0.25 -16.79
C ARG A 87 8.45 -1.27 -15.97
N GLU A 88 7.57 -0.83 -15.07
CA GLU A 88 6.79 -1.77 -14.23
C GLU A 88 5.87 -2.66 -15.06
N LEU A 89 5.17 -2.11 -16.04
CA LEU A 89 4.28 -2.89 -16.91
C LEU A 89 5.04 -3.84 -17.83
N SER A 90 6.29 -3.55 -18.20
CA SER A 90 7.13 -4.44 -19.00
C SER A 90 7.45 -5.76 -18.28
N ARG A 91 7.29 -5.83 -16.96
CA ARG A 91 7.51 -7.02 -16.14
C ARG A 91 6.39 -8.05 -16.29
N ILE A 92 5.23 -7.64 -16.83
CA ILE A 92 4.10 -8.52 -17.12
C ILE A 92 4.45 -9.39 -18.33
N ASN A 93 4.78 -10.65 -18.08
CA ASN A 93 5.25 -11.58 -19.11
C ASN A 93 4.60 -12.96 -19.05
N LYS A 94 3.76 -13.23 -18.04
CA LYS A 94 2.96 -14.45 -17.90
C LYS A 94 1.49 -14.11 -18.07
N LEU A 95 1.01 -14.15 -19.31
CA LEU A 95 -0.39 -13.90 -19.65
C LEU A 95 -1.01 -15.14 -20.27
N PRO A 96 -2.31 -15.39 -20.04
CA PRO A 96 -3.04 -16.39 -20.82
C PRO A 96 -2.92 -16.14 -22.32
N GLU A 97 -2.97 -17.21 -23.10
CA GLU A 97 -3.00 -17.15 -24.57
C GLU A 97 -4.16 -16.28 -25.05
N GLY A 98 -3.94 -15.48 -26.10
CA GLY A 98 -4.97 -14.60 -26.68
C GLY A 98 -5.06 -13.21 -26.04
N ILE A 99 -4.51 -12.99 -24.83
CA ILE A 99 -4.61 -11.69 -24.15
C ILE A 99 -3.81 -10.60 -24.86
N THR A 100 -2.61 -10.91 -25.36
CA THR A 100 -1.76 -9.93 -26.06
C THR A 100 -2.31 -9.53 -27.42
N GLN A 101 -3.17 -10.36 -28.03
CA GLN A 101 -3.87 -10.07 -29.28
C GLN A 101 -5.18 -9.28 -29.07
N ASN A 102 -5.61 -9.08 -27.82
CA ASN A 102 -6.79 -8.30 -27.48
C ASN A 102 -6.38 -7.03 -26.68
N PRO A 103 -6.32 -5.86 -27.34
CA PRO A 103 -5.84 -4.62 -26.72
C PRO A 103 -6.64 -4.18 -25.48
N ASP A 104 -7.95 -4.45 -25.44
CA ASP A 104 -8.81 -4.07 -24.32
C ASP A 104 -8.54 -4.95 -23.11
N HIS A 105 -8.38 -6.26 -23.31
CA HIS A 105 -8.03 -7.18 -22.25
C HIS A 105 -6.63 -6.91 -21.70
N LEU A 106 -5.65 -6.66 -22.57
CA LEU A 106 -4.30 -6.28 -22.15
C LEU A 106 -4.32 -5.01 -21.31
N ARG A 107 -5.06 -3.97 -21.75
CA ARG A 107 -5.21 -2.72 -21.01
C ARG A 107 -5.87 -2.92 -19.66
N MET A 108 -6.89 -3.78 -19.58
CA MET A 108 -7.55 -4.13 -18.32
C MET A 108 -6.56 -4.79 -17.34
N VAL A 109 -5.76 -5.76 -17.81
CA VAL A 109 -4.73 -6.40 -16.97
C VAL A 109 -3.69 -5.40 -16.48
N GLN A 110 -3.20 -4.52 -17.36
CA GLN A 110 -2.25 -3.47 -17.00
C GLN A 110 -2.83 -2.52 -15.96
N ASN A 111 -4.09 -2.08 -16.12
CA ASN A 111 -4.76 -1.21 -15.15
C ASN A 111 -4.94 -1.88 -13.78
N LEU A 112 -5.30 -3.17 -13.76
CA LEU A 112 -5.43 -3.93 -12.51
C LEU A 112 -4.07 -4.09 -11.82
N ALA A 113 -3.00 -4.35 -12.58
CA ALA A 113 -1.64 -4.42 -12.05
C ALA A 113 -1.21 -3.08 -11.44
N ILE A 114 -1.48 -1.95 -12.11
CA ILE A 114 -1.24 -0.60 -11.59
C ILE A 114 -1.98 -0.39 -10.27
N GLN A 115 -3.27 -0.71 -10.21
CA GLN A 115 -4.08 -0.53 -9.00
C GLN A 115 -3.51 -1.34 -7.82
N ILE A 116 -3.11 -2.60 -8.06
CA ILE A 116 -2.49 -3.44 -7.03
C ILE A 116 -1.14 -2.85 -6.59
N MET A 117 -0.29 -2.40 -7.53
CA MET A 117 1.00 -1.78 -7.20
C MET A 117 0.84 -0.49 -6.38
N GLN A 118 -0.19 0.31 -6.65
CA GLN A 118 -0.50 1.53 -5.89
C GLN A 118 -0.96 1.24 -4.44
N CYS A 119 -1.39 0.02 -4.16
CA CYS A 119 -1.71 -0.39 -2.80
C CYS A 119 -0.46 -0.60 -1.94
N PHE A 120 0.73 -0.84 -2.52
CA PHE A 120 1.95 -0.96 -1.74
C PHE A 120 2.36 0.39 -1.16
N CYS A 121 2.66 0.43 0.14
CA CYS A 121 3.19 1.63 0.77
C CYS A 121 4.11 1.31 1.94
N TYR A 122 4.98 2.25 2.28
CA TYR A 122 5.66 2.24 3.57
C TYR A 122 4.71 2.82 4.61
N HIS A 123 4.64 2.16 5.78
CA HIS A 123 3.93 2.77 6.90
C HIS A 123 4.73 3.96 7.43
N VAL A 124 4.05 5.02 7.86
CA VAL A 124 4.71 6.21 8.45
C VAL A 124 5.63 5.75 9.59
N GLU A 125 6.89 6.20 9.55
CA GLU A 125 7.95 5.89 10.54
C GLU A 125 8.32 4.40 10.66
N LYS A 126 8.03 3.59 9.64
CA LYS A 126 8.40 2.17 9.63
C LYS A 126 9.17 1.80 8.37
N ASP A 127 10.13 0.91 8.54
CA ASP A 127 11.05 0.48 7.48
C ASP A 127 10.54 -0.76 6.75
N TYR A 128 9.24 -1.04 6.82
CA TYR A 128 8.61 -2.17 6.16
C TYR A 128 7.52 -1.73 5.17
N LEU A 129 7.44 -2.48 4.08
CA LEU A 129 6.42 -2.32 3.06
C LEU A 129 5.17 -3.10 3.46
N ILE A 130 3.99 -2.52 3.23
CA ILE A 130 2.70 -3.17 3.39
C ILE A 130 1.95 -3.14 2.08
N LEU A 131 1.06 -4.12 1.86
CA LEU A 131 0.05 -4.03 0.83
C LEU A 131 -1.24 -3.48 1.47
N ARG A 132 -1.55 -2.20 1.22
CA ARG A 132 -2.74 -1.57 1.80
C ARG A 132 -4.00 -2.27 1.33
N GLN A 133 -4.85 -2.53 2.29
CA GLN A 133 -6.21 -2.99 2.09
C GLN A 133 -7.11 -1.79 2.39
N GLY A 134 -8.07 -1.50 1.51
CA GLY A 134 -8.96 -0.35 1.71
C GLY A 134 -9.57 -0.38 3.11
N GLY A 135 -9.67 0.77 3.79
CA GLY A 135 -10.22 0.83 5.14
C GLY A 135 -9.73 2.06 5.91
N MET A 136 -10.51 2.49 6.91
CA MET A 136 -10.20 3.70 7.69
C MET A 136 -8.98 3.54 8.61
N GLN A 137 -8.63 2.29 8.95
CA GLN A 137 -7.69 2.03 10.04
C GLN A 137 -6.22 1.93 9.59
N ARG A 138 -5.93 1.87 8.29
CA ARG A 138 -4.57 1.69 7.74
C ARG A 138 -3.82 0.48 8.36
N LEU A 139 -4.56 -0.56 8.74
CA LEU A 139 -4.02 -1.77 9.38
C LEU A 139 -3.71 -2.85 8.33
N ILE A 140 -3.10 -3.94 8.79
CA ILE A 140 -2.59 -5.02 7.95
C ILE A 140 -3.32 -6.31 8.32
N TRP A 141 -4.13 -6.84 7.40
CA TRP A 141 -4.70 -8.18 7.50
C TRP A 141 -4.11 -9.08 6.41
N PRO A 142 -3.11 -9.93 6.73
CA PRO A 142 -2.45 -10.77 5.72
C PRO A 142 -3.40 -11.53 4.77
N TRP A 143 -4.57 -11.96 5.26
CA TRP A 143 -5.62 -12.58 4.44
C TRP A 143 -6.03 -11.74 3.23
N GLU A 144 -6.28 -10.45 3.42
CA GLU A 144 -6.74 -9.56 2.34
C GLU A 144 -5.60 -9.17 1.37
N ALA A 145 -4.33 -9.38 1.76
CA ALA A 145 -3.19 -9.15 0.88
C ALA A 145 -2.97 -10.30 -0.11
N ILE A 146 -3.46 -11.51 0.20
CA ILE A 146 -3.26 -12.72 -0.63
C ILE A 146 -3.57 -12.45 -2.11
N PRO A 147 -4.75 -11.91 -2.49
CA PRO A 147 -5.11 -11.79 -3.90
C PRO A 147 -4.15 -10.87 -4.68
N GLY A 148 -3.69 -9.78 -4.06
CA GLY A 148 -2.76 -8.85 -4.70
C GLY A 148 -1.35 -9.45 -4.86
N LEU A 149 -0.84 -10.11 -3.82
CA LEU A 149 0.46 -10.78 -3.86
C LEU A 149 0.48 -11.93 -4.87
N GLU A 150 -0.56 -12.77 -4.88
CA GLU A 150 -0.68 -13.85 -5.86
C GLU A 150 -0.84 -13.34 -7.30
N ALA A 151 -1.68 -12.32 -7.50
CA ALA A 151 -1.90 -11.76 -8.83
C ALA A 151 -0.58 -11.27 -9.44
N LEU A 152 0.20 -10.49 -8.69
CA LEU A 152 1.50 -10.02 -9.16
C LEU A 152 2.49 -11.16 -9.40
N GLY A 153 2.59 -12.13 -8.46
CA GLY A 153 3.49 -13.28 -8.61
C GLY A 153 3.16 -14.17 -9.82
N ARG A 154 1.89 -14.24 -10.22
CA ARG A 154 1.44 -15.01 -11.38
C ARG A 154 1.72 -14.34 -12.71
N ILE A 155 1.63 -13.02 -12.80
CA ILE A 155 1.71 -12.30 -14.08
C ILE A 155 3.13 -11.87 -14.47
N GLY A 156 4.08 -11.87 -13.53
CA GLY A 156 5.45 -11.42 -13.79
C GLY A 156 6.39 -11.63 -12.61
N ASP A 157 7.59 -11.04 -12.69
CA ASP A 157 8.50 -10.94 -11.55
C ASP A 157 8.28 -9.60 -10.85
N PHE A 158 7.60 -9.60 -9.71
CA PHE A 158 7.36 -8.45 -8.81
C PHE A 158 7.95 -8.69 -7.41
N SER A 159 9.06 -9.44 -7.35
CA SER A 159 9.69 -9.89 -6.10
C SER A 159 10.05 -8.73 -5.15
N ASP A 160 10.48 -7.59 -5.69
CA ASP A 160 10.80 -6.35 -4.96
C ASP A 160 9.60 -5.72 -4.25
N TYR A 161 8.36 -5.98 -4.71
CA TYR A 161 7.14 -5.59 -4.00
C TYR A 161 6.69 -6.68 -3.02
N ILE A 162 6.77 -7.95 -3.43
CA ILE A 162 6.19 -9.08 -2.69
C ILE A 162 7.07 -9.47 -1.48
N GLU A 163 8.38 -9.61 -1.68
CA GLU A 163 9.30 -10.09 -0.64
C GLU A 163 9.34 -9.20 0.60
N PRO A 164 9.35 -7.86 0.49
CA PRO A 164 9.32 -6.99 1.67
C PRO A 164 8.03 -7.17 2.50
N VAL A 165 6.88 -7.34 1.85
CA VAL A 165 5.59 -7.57 2.54
C VAL A 165 5.61 -8.92 3.25
N LEU A 166 6.06 -9.99 2.58
CA LEU A 166 6.17 -11.32 3.19
C LEU A 166 7.19 -11.34 4.34
N SER A 167 8.33 -10.66 4.17
CA SER A 167 9.36 -10.55 5.20
C SER A 167 8.84 -9.85 6.45
N MET A 168 8.01 -8.81 6.27
CA MET A 168 7.39 -8.08 7.38
C MET A 168 6.50 -8.96 8.23
N TYR A 169 5.77 -9.91 7.63
CA TYR A 169 4.96 -10.86 8.41
C TYR A 169 5.79 -11.65 9.41
N PHE A 170 6.97 -12.13 9.02
CA PHE A 170 7.84 -12.89 9.92
C PHE A 170 8.65 -12.00 10.87
N HIS A 171 9.18 -10.87 10.40
CA HIS A 171 10.04 -10.02 11.24
C HIS A 171 9.29 -9.12 12.22
N ALA A 172 8.12 -8.60 11.84
CA ALA A 172 7.42 -7.58 12.60
C ALA A 172 6.15 -8.09 13.28
N LEU A 173 5.49 -9.09 12.69
CA LEU A 173 4.18 -9.57 13.16
C LEU A 173 4.24 -10.94 13.85
N GLN A 174 5.32 -11.70 13.69
CA GLN A 174 5.43 -13.01 14.32
C GLN A 174 5.81 -12.91 15.80
N ALA A 175 4.97 -13.50 16.65
CA ALA A 175 5.25 -13.68 18.06
C ALA A 175 6.27 -14.81 18.28
N PRO A 176 6.97 -14.85 19.44
CA PRO A 176 7.98 -15.87 19.72
C PRO A 176 7.48 -17.33 19.67
N ASP A 177 6.18 -17.56 19.85
CA ASP A 177 5.57 -18.89 19.78
C ASP A 177 5.18 -19.31 18.35
N GLY A 178 5.35 -18.41 17.37
CA GLY A 178 5.07 -18.63 15.95
C GLY A 178 3.74 -18.04 15.47
N GLU A 179 2.86 -17.51 16.34
CA GLU A 179 1.62 -16.84 15.91
C GLU A 179 1.94 -15.57 15.10
N ILE A 180 1.22 -15.31 14.01
CA ILE A 180 1.27 -14.01 13.35
C ILE A 180 0.15 -13.12 13.90
N LEU A 181 0.53 -12.02 14.54
CA LEU A 181 -0.37 -11.04 15.11
C LEU A 181 -0.50 -9.84 14.16
N PRO A 182 -1.65 -9.63 13.49
CA PRO A 182 -1.81 -8.49 12.61
C PRO A 182 -1.73 -7.18 13.41
N ALA A 183 -1.39 -6.09 12.73
CA ALA A 183 -1.46 -4.74 13.32
C ALA A 183 -2.90 -4.25 13.59
N GLY A 184 -3.91 -5.10 13.36
CA GLY A 184 -5.32 -4.84 13.65
C GLY A 184 -5.98 -6.00 14.38
N GLU A 185 -7.28 -6.19 14.14
CA GLU A 185 -8.02 -7.26 14.81
C GLU A 185 -7.51 -8.64 14.37
N GLY A 186 -7.17 -9.48 15.35
CA GLY A 186 -6.70 -10.85 15.11
C GLY A 186 -7.83 -11.74 14.59
N TRP A 187 -7.72 -12.19 13.34
CA TRP A 187 -8.60 -13.22 12.79
C TRP A 187 -7.99 -14.62 12.91
N ALA A 188 -8.83 -15.65 12.94
CA ALA A 188 -8.40 -17.04 13.07
C ALA A 188 -7.38 -17.47 11.99
N CYS A 189 -7.55 -16.94 10.77
CA CYS A 189 -6.84 -17.40 9.59
C CYS A 189 -5.51 -16.67 9.32
N ILE A 190 -5.08 -15.72 10.15
CA ILE A 190 -3.95 -14.82 9.81
C ILE A 190 -2.64 -15.59 9.65
N THR A 191 -2.24 -16.41 10.61
CA THR A 191 -1.02 -17.23 10.52
C THR A 191 -1.06 -18.16 9.32
N ALA A 192 -2.21 -18.80 9.06
CA ALA A 192 -2.39 -19.69 7.91
C ALA A 192 -2.30 -18.94 6.57
N SER A 193 -2.85 -17.72 6.52
CA SER A 193 -2.80 -16.83 5.35
C SER A 193 -1.37 -16.48 4.98
N VAL A 194 -0.56 -16.10 5.97
CA VAL A 194 0.86 -15.79 5.77
C VAL A 194 1.62 -17.00 5.23
N LEU A 195 1.45 -18.16 5.85
CA LEU A 195 2.10 -19.39 5.39
C LEU A 195 1.68 -19.77 3.97
N TYR A 196 0.40 -19.59 3.64
CA TYR A 196 -0.10 -19.86 2.31
C TYR A 196 0.52 -18.90 1.28
N SER A 197 0.54 -17.59 1.53
CA SER A 197 1.21 -16.62 0.64
C SER A 197 2.71 -16.91 0.48
N PHE A 198 3.39 -17.21 1.59
CA PHE A 198 4.81 -17.56 1.59
C PHE A 198 5.07 -18.82 0.75
N ALA A 199 4.33 -19.89 1.01
CA ALA A 199 4.48 -21.15 0.27
C ALA A 199 4.21 -20.96 -1.23
N ARG A 200 3.16 -20.22 -1.59
CA ARG A 200 2.83 -19.89 -2.98
C ARG A 200 3.97 -19.15 -3.67
N TYR A 201 4.46 -18.08 -3.06
CA TYR A 201 5.57 -17.31 -3.60
C TYR A 201 6.84 -18.15 -3.77
N CYS A 202 7.17 -18.98 -2.77
CA CYS A 202 8.35 -19.83 -2.80
C CYS A 202 8.27 -20.96 -3.84
N MET A 203 7.08 -21.53 -4.10
CA MET A 203 6.89 -22.53 -5.15
C MET A 203 7.09 -21.95 -6.56
N ASP A 204 6.66 -20.71 -6.77
CA ASP A 204 6.62 -20.11 -8.11
C ASP A 204 7.89 -19.36 -8.50
N ALA A 205 8.70 -18.89 -7.53
CA ALA A 205 9.72 -17.89 -7.83
C ALA A 205 11.10 -18.07 -7.19
N LYS A 206 11.26 -18.45 -5.90
CA LYS A 206 12.56 -18.30 -5.21
C LYS A 206 12.83 -19.29 -4.06
N GLN A 207 13.66 -20.31 -4.31
CA GLN A 207 14.18 -21.23 -3.27
C GLN A 207 15.03 -20.51 -2.20
N SER A 208 15.70 -19.42 -2.57
CA SER A 208 16.49 -18.59 -1.64
C SER A 208 15.60 -17.91 -0.59
N PHE A 209 14.43 -17.39 -1.00
CA PHE A 209 13.48 -16.78 -0.08
C PHE A 209 12.91 -17.80 0.90
N PHE A 210 12.63 -19.03 0.43
CA PHE A 210 12.25 -20.14 1.30
C PHE A 210 13.31 -20.43 2.35
N SER A 211 14.57 -20.55 1.92
CA SER A 211 15.69 -20.89 2.81
C SER A 211 15.91 -19.82 3.89
N ARG A 212 15.65 -18.55 3.56
CA ARG A 212 15.79 -17.43 4.49
C ARG A 212 14.76 -17.44 5.62
N PHE A 213 13.52 -17.83 5.34
CA PHE A 213 12.39 -17.77 6.28
C PHE A 213 11.87 -19.15 6.69
N ARG A 214 12.66 -20.20 6.46
CA ARG A 214 12.24 -21.58 6.67
C ARG A 214 11.86 -21.81 8.14
N ASP A 215 12.68 -21.34 9.07
CA ASP A 215 12.52 -21.64 10.48
C ASP A 215 11.32 -20.87 11.05
N GLU A 216 11.14 -19.62 10.64
CA GLU A 216 9.97 -18.77 10.94
C GLU A 216 8.68 -19.39 10.41
N ALA A 217 8.70 -19.87 9.16
CA ALA A 217 7.57 -20.57 8.55
C ALA A 217 7.25 -21.89 9.28
N MET A 218 8.28 -22.64 9.69
CA MET A 218 8.08 -23.86 10.49
C MET A 218 7.50 -23.57 11.87
N ALA A 219 7.95 -22.51 12.54
CA ALA A 219 7.41 -22.08 13.83
C ALA A 219 5.91 -21.71 13.72
N ALA A 220 5.53 -20.95 12.69
CA ALA A 220 4.14 -20.64 12.38
C ALA A 220 3.32 -21.91 12.08
N PHE A 221 3.87 -22.85 11.30
CA PHE A 221 3.19 -24.11 11.00
C PHE A 221 2.96 -24.96 12.26
N ASP A 222 3.96 -25.07 13.13
CA ASP A 222 3.81 -25.79 14.39
C ASP A 222 2.86 -25.10 15.35
N TRP A 223 2.80 -23.77 15.35
CA TRP A 223 1.77 -23.03 16.08
C TRP A 223 0.36 -23.38 15.61
N ILE A 224 0.13 -23.44 14.28
CA ILE A 224 -1.17 -23.85 13.72
C ILE A 224 -1.54 -25.25 14.21
N LYS A 225 -0.61 -26.20 14.16
CA LYS A 225 -0.83 -27.58 14.62
C LYS A 225 -1.17 -27.64 16.11
N ARG A 226 -0.38 -26.96 16.96
CA ARG A 226 -0.63 -26.91 18.42
C ARG A 226 -2.00 -26.31 18.69
N THR A 227 -2.34 -25.21 18.03
CA THR A 227 -3.62 -24.51 18.25
C THR A 227 -4.81 -25.37 17.83
N ARG A 228 -4.74 -26.01 16.65
CA ARG A 228 -5.77 -26.95 16.18
C ARG A 228 -5.91 -28.18 17.07
N SER A 229 -4.83 -28.64 17.70
CA SER A 229 -4.90 -29.80 18.61
C SER A 229 -5.68 -29.53 19.91
N LEU A 230 -5.87 -28.25 20.29
CA LEU A 230 -6.64 -27.89 21.48
C LEU A 230 -8.07 -28.41 21.42
N THR A 231 -8.66 -28.50 20.22
CA THR A 231 -10.04 -28.95 20.02
C THR A 231 -10.21 -30.47 20.03
N ASN A 232 -9.13 -31.25 20.04
CA ASN A 232 -9.20 -32.73 19.93
C ASN A 232 -9.96 -33.40 21.07
N ASN A 233 -10.01 -32.77 22.25
CA ASN A 233 -10.66 -33.32 23.44
C ASN A 233 -11.70 -32.37 24.04
N MET A 234 -12.16 -31.37 23.27
CA MET A 234 -13.15 -30.39 23.76
C MET A 234 -14.56 -30.82 23.34
N GLU A 235 -15.44 -31.00 24.31
CA GLU A 235 -16.85 -31.34 24.07
C GLU A 235 -17.57 -30.21 23.31
N GLY A 236 -18.33 -30.56 22.28
CA GLY A 236 -19.07 -29.61 21.44
C GLY A 236 -18.26 -28.97 20.31
N TRP A 237 -16.99 -29.36 20.11
CA TRP A 237 -16.10 -28.81 19.08
C TRP A 237 -15.68 -29.87 18.06
N ILE A 238 -15.44 -29.46 16.81
CA ILE A 238 -14.90 -30.35 15.78
C ILE A 238 -13.40 -30.50 16.02
N ALA A 239 -12.96 -31.73 16.32
CA ALA A 239 -11.56 -32.05 16.54
C ALA A 239 -10.67 -31.66 15.34
N GLY A 240 -9.55 -31.00 15.63
CA GLY A 240 -8.56 -30.63 14.64
C GLY A 240 -8.89 -29.39 13.81
N LEU A 241 -9.98 -28.66 14.08
CA LEU A 241 -10.16 -27.28 13.60
C LEU A 241 -9.61 -26.27 14.61
N PHE A 242 -9.41 -25.02 14.20
CA PHE A 242 -9.08 -23.96 15.16
C PHE A 242 -10.18 -23.84 16.22
N PRO A 243 -9.85 -23.51 17.48
CA PRO A 243 -10.87 -23.11 18.46
C PRO A 243 -11.61 -21.86 17.95
N PRO A 244 -12.78 -21.51 18.53
CA PRO A 244 -13.46 -20.26 18.24
C PRO A 244 -12.50 -19.09 18.25
N LYS A 245 -12.42 -18.45 17.11
CA LYS A 245 -11.73 -17.21 16.93
C LYS A 245 -12.60 -16.36 16.03
N ARG A 246 -12.37 -15.06 16.07
CA ARG A 246 -13.02 -14.13 15.17
C ARG A 246 -12.66 -14.48 13.72
N ALA A 247 -13.67 -14.63 12.88
CA ALA A 247 -13.47 -15.01 11.48
C ALA A 247 -13.41 -13.80 10.53
N ASN A 248 -13.97 -12.67 10.94
CA ASN A 248 -14.09 -11.44 10.16
C ASN A 248 -14.25 -10.21 11.07
N ASP A 249 -14.53 -9.05 10.48
CA ASP A 249 -14.81 -7.79 11.17
C ASP A 249 -16.13 -7.79 11.98
N TRP A 250 -16.93 -8.86 11.94
CA TRP A 250 -18.14 -8.98 12.78
C TRP A 250 -17.82 -9.58 14.14
N SER A 251 -18.69 -9.35 15.12
CA SER A 251 -18.51 -9.80 16.51
C SER A 251 -18.67 -11.32 16.71
N GLN A 252 -18.76 -12.10 15.64
CA GLN A 252 -19.01 -13.53 15.71
C GLN A 252 -17.70 -14.30 15.81
N GLU A 253 -17.63 -15.19 16.78
CA GLU A 253 -16.56 -16.18 16.89
C GLU A 253 -17.10 -17.53 16.44
N LEU A 254 -16.40 -18.12 15.48
CA LEU A 254 -16.77 -19.39 14.87
C LEU A 254 -15.56 -20.30 14.83
N GLN A 255 -15.82 -21.61 14.81
CA GLN A 255 -14.77 -22.57 14.51
C GLN A 255 -14.32 -22.40 13.06
N GLY A 256 -13.01 -22.36 12.82
CA GLY A 256 -12.43 -22.03 11.51
C GLY A 256 -11.34 -23.00 11.06
N TRP A 257 -11.00 -22.92 9.77
CA TRP A 257 -9.89 -23.65 9.15
C TRP A 257 -8.56 -22.94 9.33
#